data_AF-F0WUU9-F1
#
_entry.id   AF-F0WUU9-F1
#
_cell.length_a   1.000
_cell.length_b   1.000
_cell.length_c   1.000
_cell.angle_alpha   90.00
_cell.angle_beta   90.00
_cell.angle_gamma   90.00
#
_symmetry.space_group_name_H-M   'P 1'
#
loop_
_entity.id
_entity.type
_entity.pdbx_description
1 polymer ?
#
loop_
_entity_poly.entity_id
_entity_poly.type
_entity_poly.pdbx_seq_one_letter_code
_entity_poly.pdbx_strand_id
1 'polypeptide(L)'
;MLQCRRNYKAASSLCWSCENNRGASKETTAEQLGLQYESTKKGWMTSTLLLRWLSQLNEQMRIAGRHIFLLVDNVSSHQMDELLSNVKLQMLPPNTTDFLQPQDAGITSSFEAQIAKIQHRHIVDRFDDLLERLPAIPEGYKDKEIGSLFNVDVLSTMQ
;
A
#
# COMPACT_ATOMS: atom_id res chain seq x y z
N MET A 1 -10.52 25.26 -20.82
CA MET A 1 -10.24 25.97 -19.55
C MET A 1 -11.15 25.37 -18.49
N LEU A 2 -10.75 24.65 -17.44
CA LEU A 2 -9.47 24.34 -16.82
C LEU A 2 -9.00 22.91 -17.13
N GLN A 3 -7.69 22.73 -17.11
CA GLN A 3 -6.95 21.49 -17.33
C GLN A 3 -6.34 21.09 -15.98
N CYS A 4 -6.55 19.84 -15.55
CA CYS A 4 -5.61 19.21 -14.61
C CYS A 4 -5.40 17.77 -15.08
N ARG A 5 -4.51 17.63 -16.08
CA ARG A 5 -3.83 16.38 -16.36
C ARG A 5 -2.93 16.09 -15.15
N ARG A 6 -3.26 15.06 -14.36
CA ARG A 6 -2.26 14.39 -13.52
C ARG A 6 -1.98 13.03 -14.12
N ASN A 7 -0.85 13.00 -14.81
CA ASN A 7 -0.23 11.82 -15.38
C ASN A 7 0.00 10.76 -14.30
N TYR A 8 -0.30 9.52 -14.65
CA TYR A 8 0.36 8.35 -14.08
C TYR A 8 1.88 8.53 -14.17
N LYS A 9 2.58 8.34 -13.05
CA LYS A 9 3.96 7.82 -12.95
C LYS A 9 4.43 7.78 -11.50
N ALA A 10 4.86 6.60 -11.08
CA ALA A 10 5.72 6.31 -9.93
C ALA A 10 5.14 6.63 -8.53
N ALA A 11 4.54 5.61 -7.92
CA ALA A 11 4.61 5.37 -6.48
C ALA A 11 4.20 3.93 -6.17
N SER A 12 5.02 2.95 -6.58
CA SER A 12 5.01 1.65 -5.90
C SER A 12 5.81 1.78 -4.60
N SER A 13 5.17 2.44 -3.67
CA SER A 13 5.56 2.54 -2.27
C SER A 13 4.23 2.74 -1.60
N LEU A 14 3.77 1.74 -0.86
CA LEU A 14 2.53 1.81 -0.09
C LEU A 14 2.53 3.08 0.77
N CYS A 15 1.95 4.15 0.23
CA CYS A 15 1.60 5.36 0.96
C CYS A 15 0.17 5.15 1.43
N TRP A 16 0.02 4.49 2.58
CA TRP A 16 -1.23 4.53 3.32
C TRP A 16 -1.11 5.67 4.33
N SER A 17 -1.73 6.81 4.02
CA SER A 17 -1.81 7.95 4.92
C SER A 17 -2.65 7.55 6.13
N CYS A 18 -1.99 7.15 7.21
CA CYS A 18 -2.64 6.82 8.48
C CYS A 18 -2.91 8.13 9.25
N GLU A 19 -3.94 8.86 8.87
CA GLU A 19 -4.48 9.95 9.69
C GLU A 19 -5.36 9.37 10.80
N ASN A 20 -4.70 9.02 11.91
CA ASN A 20 -5.16 9.09 13.29
C ASN A 20 -6.69 8.93 13.51
N ASN A 21 -7.18 7.69 13.53
CA ASN A 21 -8.58 7.41 13.89
C ASN A 21 -8.69 7.01 15.36
N ARG A 22 -9.14 7.95 16.20
CA ARG A 22 -9.55 7.69 17.58
C ARG A 22 -10.88 6.93 17.58
N GLY A 23 -10.83 5.61 17.45
CA GLY A 23 -12.00 4.72 17.51
C GLY A 23 -11.58 3.30 17.84
N ALA A 24 -11.53 2.99 19.14
CA ALA A 24 -11.00 1.74 19.67
C ALA A 24 -11.84 0.51 19.25
N SER A 25 -11.33 -0.26 18.28
CA SER A 25 -11.37 -1.72 18.33
C SER A 25 -9.97 -2.20 18.76
N LYS A 26 -9.84 -3.38 19.38
CA LYS A 26 -8.54 -3.88 19.88
C LYS A 26 -7.56 -4.04 18.70
N GLU A 27 -6.77 -3.01 18.42
CA GLU A 27 -5.72 -3.04 17.41
C GLU A 27 -4.69 -4.09 17.81
N THR A 28 -4.66 -5.18 17.04
CA THR A 28 -3.59 -6.16 17.14
C THR A 28 -2.32 -5.49 16.64
N THR A 29 -1.28 -5.44 17.47
CA THR A 29 -0.04 -4.73 17.10
C THR A 29 0.70 -5.49 15.99
N ALA A 30 1.55 -4.80 15.22
CA ALA A 30 2.33 -5.43 14.16
C ALA A 30 3.17 -6.61 14.70
N GLU A 31 3.69 -6.48 15.92
CA GLU A 31 4.47 -7.51 16.60
C GLU A 31 3.62 -8.74 16.92
N GLN A 32 2.35 -8.56 17.28
CA GLN A 32 1.42 -9.67 17.53
C GLN A 32 1.09 -10.45 16.25
N LEU A 33 1.21 -9.80 15.09
CA LEU A 33 1.10 -10.45 13.77
C LEU A 33 2.44 -11.01 13.27
N GLY A 34 3.52 -10.92 14.07
CA GLY A 34 4.86 -11.34 13.67
C GLY A 34 5.48 -10.47 12.58
N LEU A 35 4.97 -9.24 12.40
CA LEU A 35 5.45 -8.30 11.40
C LEU A 35 6.49 -7.36 12.02
N GLN A 36 7.64 -7.25 11.34
CA GLN A 36 8.59 -6.17 11.62
C GLN A 36 8.09 -4.91 10.91
N TYR A 37 7.51 -3.99 11.67
CA TYR A 37 6.97 -2.74 11.14
C TYR A 37 7.70 -1.54 11.76
N GLU A 38 8.08 -0.60 10.91
CA GLU A 38 8.71 0.64 11.31
C GLU A 38 8.14 1.80 10.48
N SER A 39 7.84 2.91 11.14
CA SER A 39 7.21 4.07 10.49
C SER A 39 8.03 5.33 10.64
N THR A 40 8.03 6.18 9.61
CA THR A 40 8.58 7.54 9.68
C THR A 40 7.44 8.56 9.70
N LYS A 41 7.67 9.75 10.26
CA LYS A 41 6.65 10.82 10.34
C LYS A 41 6.06 11.22 8.98
N LYS A 42 6.81 11.01 7.90
CA LYS A 42 6.38 11.35 6.54
C LYS A 42 5.95 10.13 5.72
N GLY A 43 5.98 8.92 6.29
CA GLY A 43 5.63 7.68 5.60
C GLY A 43 6.63 7.20 4.54
N TRP A 44 7.79 7.84 4.41
CA TRP A 44 8.82 7.45 3.44
C TRP A 44 9.88 6.54 4.07
N MET A 45 10.41 5.63 3.25
CA MET A 45 11.62 4.87 3.57
C MET A 45 12.81 5.82 3.69
N THR A 46 13.66 5.62 4.71
CA THR A 46 14.93 6.33 4.84
C THR A 46 16.09 5.37 4.70
N SER A 47 17.26 5.87 4.33
CA SER A 47 18.45 5.04 4.21
C SER A 47 18.76 4.32 5.54
N THR A 48 18.63 5.01 6.68
CA THR A 48 18.84 4.39 7.99
C THR A 48 17.90 3.22 8.28
N LEU A 49 16.63 3.33 7.87
CA LEU A 49 15.64 2.27 8.04
C LEU A 49 15.99 1.06 7.17
N LEU A 50 16.32 1.32 5.91
CA LEU A 50 16.71 0.27 4.97
C LEU A 50 17.96 -0.46 5.43
N LEU A 51 19.00 0.25 5.89
CA LEU A 51 20.23 -0.35 6.40
C LEU A 51 19.97 -1.26 7.60
N ARG A 52 19.12 -0.81 8.53
CA ARG A 52 18.75 -1.59 9.72
C ARG A 52 18.07 -2.89 9.32
N TRP A 53 17.12 -2.82 8.40
CA TRP A 53 16.44 -4.00 7.88
C TRP A 53 17.39 -4.92 7.08
N LEU A 54 18.24 -4.37 6.20
CA LEU A 54 19.22 -5.12 5.43
C LEU A 54 20.23 -5.87 6.32
N SER A 55 20.67 -5.24 7.41
CA SER A 55 21.58 -5.88 8.37
C SER A 55 20.95 -7.12 9.00
N GLN A 56 19.67 -7.03 9.38
CA GLN A 56 18.92 -8.16 9.94
C GLN A 56 18.70 -9.26 8.89
N LEU A 57 18.32 -8.88 7.67
CA LEU A 57 18.16 -9.82 6.56
C LEU A 57 19.48 -10.54 6.25
N ASN A 58 20.59 -9.81 6.21
CA ASN A 58 21.91 -10.38 5.94
C ASN A 58 22.30 -11.41 7.01
N GLU A 59 22.07 -11.11 8.28
CA GLU A 59 22.31 -12.05 9.37
C GLU A 59 21.42 -13.28 9.29
N GLN A 60 20.13 -13.11 8.97
CA GLN A 60 19.22 -14.24 8.73
C GLN A 60 19.70 -15.13 7.58
N MET A 61 20.15 -14.53 6.48
CA MET A 61 20.68 -15.29 5.33
C MET A 61 22.00 -15.98 5.69
N ARG A 62 22.86 -15.34 6.49
CA ARG A 62 24.09 -15.94 7.01
C ARG A 62 23.81 -17.16 7.89
N ILE A 63 22.88 -17.05 8.83
CA ILE A 63 22.44 -18.15 9.70
C ILE A 63 21.84 -19.29 8.87
N ALA A 64 21.04 -18.95 7.84
CA ALA A 64 20.47 -19.92 6.92
C ALA A 64 21.48 -20.52 5.93
N GLY A 65 22.73 -20.02 5.89
CA GLY A 65 23.74 -20.44 4.92
C GLY A 65 23.38 -20.10 3.47
N ARG A 66 22.59 -19.05 3.25
CA ARG A 66 22.09 -18.65 1.92
C ARG A 66 22.76 -17.38 1.44
N HIS A 67 22.94 -17.30 0.12
CA HIS A 67 23.29 -16.05 -0.56
C HIS A 67 22.12 -15.63 -1.44
N ILE A 68 21.71 -14.38 -1.34
CA ILE A 68 20.58 -13.84 -2.11
C ILE A 68 20.97 -12.56 -2.83
N PHE A 69 20.25 -12.29 -3.92
CA PHE A 69 20.34 -11.06 -4.67
C PHE A 69 19.04 -10.28 -4.48
N LEU A 70 19.15 -9.05 -3.99
CA LEU A 70 18.01 -8.18 -3.74
C LEU A 70 17.97 -7.07 -4.78
N LEU A 71 16.93 -7.09 -5.60
CA LEU A 71 16.65 -6.05 -6.59
C LEU A 71 15.78 -4.97 -5.96
N VAL A 72 16.22 -3.72 -6.03
CA VAL A 72 15.48 -2.55 -5.53
C VAL A 72 15.31 -1.50 -6.62
N ASP A 73 14.32 -0.63 -6.47
CA ASP A 73 14.11 0.51 -7.36
C ASP A 73 15.28 1.51 -7.29
N ASN A 74 15.34 2.38 -8.30
CA ASN A 74 16.38 3.39 -8.38
C ASN A 74 15.98 4.69 -7.67
N VAL A 75 15.93 4.64 -6.34
CA VAL A 75 15.65 5.79 -5.48
C VAL A 75 16.87 6.12 -4.62
N SER A 76 17.07 7.41 -4.33
CA SER A 76 18.23 7.90 -3.56
C SER A 76 18.34 7.30 -2.16
N SER A 77 17.22 6.98 -1.50
CA SER A 77 17.22 6.31 -0.21
C SER A 77 17.85 4.92 -0.23
N HIS A 78 17.99 4.30 -1.41
CA HIS A 78 18.56 2.96 -1.60
C HIS A 78 20.02 2.98 -2.04
N GLN A 79 20.60 4.16 -2.26
CA GLN A 79 22.02 4.30 -2.54
C GLN A 79 22.80 4.04 -1.24
N MET A 80 23.52 2.93 -1.20
CA MET A 80 24.30 2.48 -0.05
C MET A 80 25.63 1.92 -0.53
N ASP A 81 26.70 2.23 0.19
CA ASP A 81 28.04 1.69 -0.05
C ASP A 81 28.41 0.54 0.92
N GLU A 82 27.43 -0.01 1.66
CA GLU A 82 27.69 -1.07 2.62
C GLU A 82 27.94 -2.43 1.97
N LEU A 83 29.00 -3.09 2.43
CA LEU A 83 29.37 -4.44 2.02
C LEU A 83 28.67 -5.47 2.92
N LEU A 84 27.65 -6.13 2.38
CA LEU A 84 26.93 -7.23 3.02
C LEU A 84 27.52 -8.59 2.59
N SER A 85 27.61 -9.54 3.52
CA SER A 85 28.28 -10.84 3.29
C SER A 85 27.44 -11.83 2.47
N ASN A 86 26.13 -11.83 2.67
CA ASN A 86 25.18 -12.84 2.19
C ASN A 86 24.05 -12.25 1.34
N VAL A 87 23.86 -10.93 1.38
CA VAL A 87 22.89 -10.21 0.57
C VAL A 87 23.64 -9.32 -0.40
N LYS A 88 23.40 -9.48 -1.70
CA LYS A 88 23.90 -8.53 -2.70
C LYS A 88 22.76 -7.64 -3.16
N LEU A 89 22.84 -6.35 -2.83
CA LEU A 89 21.87 -5.35 -3.26
C LEU A 89 22.22 -4.86 -4.67
N GLN A 90 21.21 -4.76 -5.54
CA GLN A 90 21.36 -4.17 -6.87
C GLN A 90 20.17 -3.29 -7.21
N MET A 91 20.48 -2.07 -7.66
CA MET A 91 19.47 -1.14 -8.13
C MET A 91 19.11 -1.44 -9.58
N LEU A 92 17.82 -1.35 -9.89
CA LEU A 92 17.32 -1.41 -11.25
C LEU A 92 17.76 -0.17 -12.06
N PRO A 93 17.80 -0.24 -13.40
CA PRO A 93 18.07 0.93 -14.22
C PRO A 93 17.08 2.08 -13.95
N PRO A 94 17.51 3.34 -14.06
CA PRO A 94 16.60 4.48 -13.96
C PRO A 94 15.50 4.38 -15.02
N ASN A 95 14.28 4.79 -14.67
CA ASN A 95 13.09 4.73 -15.53
C ASN A 95 12.67 3.30 -15.96
N THR A 96 12.97 2.29 -15.15
CA THR A 96 12.33 0.98 -15.33
C THR A 96 10.82 1.17 -15.18
N THR A 97 10.06 0.83 -16.23
CA THR A 97 8.59 0.94 -16.19
C THR A 97 8.04 -0.04 -15.17
N ASP A 98 7.01 0.36 -14.41
CA ASP A 98 6.32 -0.45 -13.39
C ASP A 98 6.01 -1.88 -13.86
N PHE A 99 5.72 -2.08 -15.15
CA PHE A 99 5.52 -3.39 -15.77
C PHE A 99 6.70 -4.38 -15.61
N LEU A 100 7.93 -3.87 -15.56
CA LEU A 100 9.15 -4.67 -15.41
C LEU A 100 9.55 -4.87 -13.95
N GLN A 101 8.95 -4.13 -13.01
CA GLN A 101 9.24 -4.26 -11.59
C GLN A 101 8.33 -5.36 -11.02
N PRO A 102 8.88 -6.53 -10.60
CA PRO A 102 8.05 -7.66 -10.18
C PRO A 102 7.13 -7.32 -8.98
N GLN A 103 7.59 -6.41 -8.12
CA GLN A 103 6.80 -5.90 -7.01
C GLN A 103 5.56 -5.17 -7.52
N ASP A 104 5.73 -4.28 -8.50
CA ASP A 104 4.69 -3.39 -8.99
C ASP A 104 3.70 -4.16 -9.88
N ALA A 105 4.23 -4.90 -10.86
CA ALA A 105 3.45 -5.68 -11.81
C ALA A 105 2.78 -6.90 -11.17
N GLY A 106 3.35 -7.45 -10.10
CA GLY A 106 2.85 -8.64 -9.43
C GLY A 106 2.07 -8.30 -8.18
N ILE A 107 2.81 -7.99 -7.11
CA ILE A 107 2.27 -7.90 -5.75
C ILE A 107 1.35 -6.69 -5.60
N THR A 108 1.84 -5.50 -5.97
CA THR A 108 1.07 -4.24 -5.86
C THR A 108 -0.17 -4.29 -6.73
N SER A 109 -0.05 -4.64 -8.00
CA SER A 109 -1.20 -4.75 -8.91
C SER A 109 -2.25 -5.77 -8.41
N SER A 110 -1.81 -6.95 -7.93
CA SER A 110 -2.72 -7.94 -7.36
C SER A 110 -3.43 -7.41 -6.12
N PHE A 111 -2.71 -6.72 -5.23
CA PHE A 111 -3.27 -6.14 -4.02
C PHE A 111 -4.31 -5.05 -4.36
N GLU A 112 -3.98 -4.11 -5.23
CA GLU A 112 -4.89 -3.07 -5.71
C GLU A 112 -6.16 -3.68 -6.34
N ALA A 113 -6.00 -4.74 -7.14
CA ALA A 113 -7.14 -5.44 -7.73
C ALA A 113 -8.07 -6.09 -6.69
N GLN A 114 -7.53 -6.62 -5.59
CA GLN A 114 -8.36 -7.16 -4.51
C GLN A 114 -9.10 -6.06 -3.75
N ILE A 115 -8.42 -4.94 -3.45
CA ILE A 115 -9.05 -3.79 -2.79
C ILE A 115 -10.18 -3.22 -3.68
N ALA A 116 -9.94 -3.08 -4.99
CA ALA A 116 -10.96 -2.64 -5.94
C ALA A 116 -12.17 -3.58 -5.97
N LYS A 117 -11.96 -4.91 -5.92
CA LYS A 117 -13.07 -5.88 -5.85
C LYS A 117 -13.91 -5.69 -4.60
N ILE A 118 -13.28 -5.47 -3.44
CA ILE A 118 -13.99 -5.22 -2.18
C ILE A 118 -14.82 -3.93 -2.29
N GLN A 119 -14.23 -2.86 -2.81
CA GLN A 119 -14.92 -1.59 -3.03
C GLN A 119 -16.11 -1.74 -3.98
N HIS A 120 -15.92 -2.40 -5.12
CA HIS A 120 -16.99 -2.62 -6.08
C HIS A 120 -18.14 -3.41 -5.50
N ARG A 121 -17.85 -4.49 -4.76
CA ARG A 121 -18.89 -5.29 -4.09
C ARG A 121 -19.67 -4.44 -3.09
N HIS A 122 -18.99 -3.67 -2.25
CA HIS A 122 -19.64 -2.78 -1.29
C HIS A 122 -20.54 -1.75 -1.97
N ILE A 123 -20.10 -1.15 -3.07
CA ILE A 123 -20.90 -0.17 -3.82
C ILE A 123 -22.15 -0.83 -4.39
N VAL A 124 -22.04 -2.04 -4.95
CA VAL A 124 -23.18 -2.80 -5.47
C VAL A 124 -24.19 -3.09 -4.36
N ASP A 125 -23.74 -3.66 -3.23
CA ASP A 125 -24.61 -3.99 -2.09
C ASP A 125 -25.35 -2.74 -1.57
N ARG A 126 -24.62 -1.62 -1.43
CA ARG A 126 -25.21 -0.35 -0.96
C ARG A 126 -26.16 0.28 -1.97
N PHE A 127 -25.90 0.08 -3.26
CA PHE A 127 -26.77 0.56 -4.33
C PHE A 127 -28.08 -0.22 -4.34
N ASP A 128 -28.03 -1.54 -4.20
CA ASP A 128 -29.21 -2.40 -4.09
C ASP A 128 -30.06 -2.01 -2.86
N ASP A 129 -29.44 -1.81 -1.69
CA ASP A 129 -30.16 -1.32 -0.51
C ASP A 129 -30.79 0.08 -0.73
N LEU A 130 -30.11 0.95 -1.49
CA LEU A 130 -30.61 2.29 -1.78
C LEU A 130 -31.81 2.20 -2.71
N LEU A 131 -31.78 1.34 -3.73
CA LEU A 131 -32.90 1.11 -4.66
C LEU A 131 -34.17 0.69 -3.90
N GLU A 132 -34.04 -0.18 -2.89
CA GLU A 132 -35.18 -0.58 -2.05
C GLU A 132 -35.74 0.59 -1.24
N ARG A 133 -34.88 1.53 -0.80
CA ARG A 133 -35.26 2.68 0.04
C ARG A 133 -35.67 3.91 -0.77
N LEU A 134 -35.33 4.00 -2.06
CA LEU A 134 -35.62 5.14 -2.94
C LEU A 134 -37.06 5.68 -2.87
N PRO A 135 -38.12 4.84 -2.76
CA PRO A 135 -39.50 5.33 -2.71
C PRO A 135 -39.81 6.14 -1.44
N ALA A 136 -39.06 5.94 -0.36
CA ALA A 136 -39.27 6.58 0.94
C ALA A 136 -38.37 7.81 1.16
N ILE A 137 -37.41 8.08 0.27
CA ILE A 137 -36.44 9.15 0.43
C ILE A 137 -36.99 10.45 -0.19
N PRO A 138 -37.01 11.58 0.54
CA PRO A 138 -37.41 12.87 -0.02
C PRO A 138 -36.43 13.35 -1.10
N GLU A 139 -36.93 13.97 -2.15
CA GLU A 139 -36.17 14.30 -3.36
C GLU A 139 -34.91 15.13 -3.14
N GLY A 140 -34.93 16.03 -2.14
CA GLY A 140 -33.77 16.86 -1.78
C GLY A 140 -32.58 16.11 -1.17
N TYR A 141 -32.73 14.81 -0.83
CA TYR A 141 -31.68 14.02 -0.18
C TYR A 141 -31.09 12.91 -1.07
N LYS A 142 -31.69 12.64 -2.24
CA LYS A 142 -31.26 11.54 -3.11
C LYS A 142 -29.83 11.70 -3.61
N ASP A 143 -29.44 12.90 -4.06
CA ASP A 143 -28.08 13.17 -4.54
C ASP A 143 -27.02 12.99 -3.45
N LYS A 144 -27.37 13.29 -2.20
CA LYS A 144 -26.50 13.10 -1.04
C LYS A 144 -26.30 11.62 -0.74
N GLU A 145 -27.37 10.82 -0.80
CA GLU A 145 -27.30 9.37 -0.62
C GLU A 145 -26.49 8.69 -1.72
N ILE A 146 -26.69 9.08 -2.99
CA ILE A 146 -25.90 8.59 -4.12
C ILE A 146 -24.42 8.93 -3.96
N GLY A 147 -24.10 10.17 -3.56
CA GLY A 147 -22.73 10.59 -3.29
C GLY A 147 -22.06 9.82 -2.15
N SER A 148 -22.84 9.29 -1.19
CA SER A 148 -22.33 8.52 -0.07
C SER A 148 -21.96 7.07 -0.40
N LEU A 149 -22.42 6.53 -1.53
CA LEU A 149 -22.14 5.15 -1.96
C LEU A 149 -20.64 4.86 -2.11
N PHE A 150 -19.87 5.88 -2.45
CA PHE A 150 -18.42 5.78 -2.68
C PHE A 150 -17.59 5.98 -1.40
N ASN A 151 -18.22 6.29 -0.27
CA ASN A 151 -17.53 6.41 1.01
C ASN A 151 -17.30 5.01 1.61
N VAL A 152 -16.41 4.25 0.98
CA VAL A 152 -16.03 2.92 1.44
C VAL A 152 -14.87 3.03 2.41
N ASP A 153 -15.10 2.65 3.66
CA ASP A 153 -14.02 2.32 4.57
C ASP A 153 -13.55 0.89 4.29
N VAL A 154 -12.36 0.79 3.69
CA VAL A 154 -11.79 -0.49 3.26
C VAL A 154 -11.48 -1.39 4.48
N LEU A 155 -11.19 -0.81 5.65
CA LEU A 155 -10.87 -1.60 6.84
C LEU A 155 -12.09 -2.30 7.43
N SER A 156 -13.24 -1.62 7.48
CA SER A 156 -14.48 -2.23 7.96
C SER A 156 -15.11 -3.20 6.96
N THR A 157 -14.79 -3.08 5.66
CA THR A 157 -15.32 -3.96 4.60
C THR A 157 -14.49 -5.23 4.34
N MET A 158 -13.30 -5.32 4.96
CA MET A 158 -12.41 -6.49 4.87
C MET A 158 -12.62 -7.53 6.00
N GLN A 159 -13.51 -7.28 6.96
CA GLN A 159 -13.85 -8.20 8.06
C GLN A 159 -14.79 -9.32 7.60
#